data_AF-A0A2G9U8L4-F1
#
_entry.id   AF-A0A2G9U8L4-F1
#
_cell.length_a   1.000
_cell.length_b   1.000
_cell.length_c   1.000
_cell.angle_alpha   90.00
_cell.angle_beta   90.00
_cell.angle_gamma   90.00
#
_symmetry.space_group_name_H-M   'P 1'
#
loop_
_entity.id
_entity.type
_entity.pdbx_description
1 polymer ?
#
loop_
_entity_poly.entity_id
_entity_poly.type
_entity_poly.pdbx_seq_one_letter_code
_entity_poly.pdbx_strand_id
1 'polypeptide(L)'
;MEKSAKWLHMTKKHHTGSDLLKPRSNNPGLHPRWKGIIFQPIGIVAHEIGHALGFWHTHSRYDRDQFITVLEENINDTFIDEFLKQSNETNNNYGLTYDYGSVMHYGARAAALGENFTMVPKDVMYTETLGSPFIAFYDLLMMNMYYNCTGTH
;
A
#
# COMPACT_ATOMS: atom_id res chain seq x y z
N MET A 1 -7.82 27.90 -0.01
CA MET A 1 -7.47 27.36 -1.35
C MET A 1 -5.96 27.14 -1.44
N GLU A 2 -5.42 26.31 -0.54
CA GLU A 2 -3.97 26.07 -0.40
C GLU A 2 -3.67 24.58 -0.16
N LYS A 3 -4.62 23.71 -0.53
CA LYS A 3 -4.46 22.24 -0.46
C LYS A 3 -4.09 21.64 -1.83
N SER A 4 -4.29 22.37 -2.92
CA SER A 4 -3.99 21.93 -4.30
C SER A 4 -2.49 21.94 -4.64
N ALA A 5 -1.67 22.73 -3.93
CA ALA A 5 -0.23 22.77 -4.16
C ALA A 5 0.51 21.60 -3.49
N LYS A 6 0.02 21.08 -2.36
CA LYS A 6 0.55 19.85 -1.73
C LYS A 6 0.36 18.61 -2.60
N TRP A 7 -0.76 18.55 -3.34
CA TRP A 7 -1.07 17.49 -4.29
C TRP A 7 0.03 17.30 -5.36
N LEU A 8 0.50 18.39 -5.97
CA LEU A 8 1.53 18.34 -7.02
C LEU A 8 2.94 18.03 -6.50
N HIS A 9 3.20 18.21 -5.21
CA HIS A 9 4.50 17.91 -4.61
C HIS A 9 4.58 16.46 -4.10
N MET A 10 3.46 15.89 -3.63
CA MET A 10 3.37 14.46 -3.31
C MET A 10 3.48 13.57 -4.56
N THR A 11 2.82 13.94 -5.67
CA THR A 11 2.87 13.15 -6.92
C THR A 11 4.20 13.22 -7.65
N LYS A 12 5.06 14.20 -7.34
CA LYS A 12 6.40 14.32 -7.95
C LYS A 12 7.52 13.65 -7.15
N LYS A 13 7.35 13.43 -5.84
CA LYS A 13 8.34 12.72 -5.00
C LYS A 13 8.08 11.22 -4.90
N HIS A 14 6.83 10.80 -5.06
CA HIS A 14 6.51 9.39 -5.20
C HIS A 14 6.43 9.08 -6.69
N HIS A 15 7.49 8.47 -7.23
CA HIS A 15 7.34 7.72 -8.48
C HIS A 15 6.15 6.79 -8.29
N THR A 16 5.24 6.82 -9.24
CA THR A 16 3.92 6.21 -9.14
C THR A 16 4.03 4.73 -8.78
N GLY A 17 3.73 4.37 -7.52
CA GLY A 17 3.61 2.99 -7.03
C GLY A 17 2.63 2.12 -7.82
N SER A 18 1.87 2.72 -8.74
CA SER A 18 1.09 2.02 -9.76
C SER A 18 1.91 1.04 -10.62
N ASP A 19 3.23 1.24 -10.76
CA ASP A 19 4.07 0.29 -11.50
C ASP A 19 4.30 -1.03 -10.74
N LEU A 20 4.14 -1.04 -9.42
CA LEU A 20 4.30 -2.22 -8.54
C LEU A 20 2.98 -2.98 -8.32
N LEU A 21 1.83 -2.36 -8.64
CA LEU A 21 0.49 -2.96 -8.54
C LEU A 21 0.01 -3.58 -9.86
N LYS A 22 0.88 -3.83 -10.84
CA LYS A 22 0.45 -4.34 -12.15
C LYS A 22 -0.32 -5.66 -12.00
N PRO A 23 -1.53 -5.77 -12.57
CA PRO A 23 -2.29 -7.01 -12.52
C PRO A 23 -1.51 -8.14 -13.20
N ARG A 24 -1.41 -9.27 -12.53
CA ARG A 24 -0.80 -10.49 -13.07
C ARG A 24 -1.79 -11.15 -14.04
N SER A 25 -1.96 -10.61 -15.25
CA SER A 25 -2.53 -11.39 -16.36
C SER A 25 -2.17 -10.86 -17.74
N ASN A 26 -1.22 -11.55 -18.40
CA ASN A 26 -1.35 -11.78 -19.83
C ASN A 26 -2.49 -12.81 -19.98
N ASN A 27 -3.72 -12.33 -20.20
CA ASN A 27 -4.86 -13.20 -20.42
C ASN A 27 -5.04 -13.41 -21.94
N PRO A 28 -4.56 -14.55 -22.52
CA PRO A 28 -4.47 -14.72 -23.97
C PRO A 28 -5.83 -14.85 -24.68
N GLY A 29 -6.95 -14.83 -23.93
CA GLY A 29 -8.31 -14.99 -24.47
C GLY A 29 -9.08 -13.70 -24.77
N LEU A 30 -8.51 -12.51 -24.55
CA LEU A 30 -9.25 -11.25 -24.77
C LEU A 30 -9.16 -10.77 -26.23
N HIS A 31 -10.33 -10.64 -26.85
CA HIS A 31 -10.52 -10.18 -28.23
C HIS A 31 -9.92 -8.77 -28.44
N PRO A 32 -9.26 -8.48 -29.60
CA PRO A 32 -8.43 -7.27 -29.80
C PRO A 32 -9.13 -5.93 -29.52
N ARG A 33 -10.46 -5.86 -29.67
CA ARG A 33 -11.28 -4.66 -29.40
C ARG A 33 -11.45 -4.31 -27.92
N TRP A 34 -11.13 -5.22 -26.99
CA TRP A 34 -11.29 -5.01 -25.54
C TRP A 34 -9.96 -4.79 -24.81
N LYS A 35 -8.84 -4.70 -25.54
CA LYS A 35 -7.51 -4.43 -25.00
C LYS A 35 -7.36 -3.04 -24.35
N GLY A 36 -8.38 -2.17 -24.47
CA GLY A 36 -8.37 -0.79 -23.94
C GLY A 36 -9.22 -0.56 -22.68
N ILE A 37 -10.02 -1.54 -22.23
CA ILE A 37 -10.69 -1.44 -20.93
C ILE A 37 -9.79 -2.14 -19.92
N ILE A 38 -8.85 -1.39 -19.35
CA ILE A 38 -8.08 -1.86 -18.21
C ILE A 38 -9.07 -1.92 -17.05
N PHE A 39 -9.59 -3.12 -16.77
CA PHE A 39 -10.32 -3.37 -15.53
C PHE A 39 -9.28 -3.31 -14.41
N GLN A 40 -9.04 -2.11 -13.87
CA GLN A 40 -8.20 -1.98 -12.68
C GLN A 40 -8.92 -2.73 -11.56
N PRO A 41 -8.28 -3.72 -10.90
CA PRO A 41 -8.86 -4.38 -9.75
C PRO A 41 -9.34 -3.35 -8.73
N ILE A 42 -10.51 -3.57 -8.14
CA ILE A 42 -11.12 -2.63 -7.18
C ILE A 42 -10.19 -2.29 -6.02
N GLY A 43 -9.30 -3.22 -5.62
CA GLY A 43 -8.26 -3.00 -4.63
C GLY A 43 -7.26 -1.91 -5.01
N ILE A 44 -6.84 -1.84 -6.28
CA ILE A 44 -5.92 -0.79 -6.75
C ILE A 44 -6.61 0.57 -6.66
N VAL A 45 -7.86 0.66 -7.14
CA VAL A 45 -8.63 1.91 -7.06
C VAL A 45 -8.80 2.34 -5.61
N ALA A 46 -9.11 1.40 -4.71
CA ALA A 46 -9.22 1.68 -3.27
C ALA A 46 -7.89 2.13 -2.66
N HIS A 47 -6.77 1.52 -3.05
CA HIS A 47 -5.41 1.90 -2.62
C HIS A 47 -5.10 3.36 -2.97
N GLU A 48 -5.32 3.74 -4.22
CA GLU A 48 -5.05 5.12 -4.68
C GLU A 48 -6.01 6.13 -4.02
N ILE A 49 -7.26 5.75 -3.78
CA ILE A 49 -8.19 6.57 -3.00
C ILE A 49 -7.69 6.72 -1.56
N GLY A 50 -7.17 5.66 -0.93
CA GLY A 50 -6.55 5.71 0.39
C GLY A 50 -5.44 6.76 0.45
N HIS A 51 -4.51 6.75 -0.50
CA HIS A 51 -3.47 7.77 -0.62
C HIS A 51 -4.05 9.19 -0.76
N ALA A 52 -5.05 9.38 -1.62
CA ALA A 52 -5.71 10.67 -1.81
C ALA A 52 -6.38 11.20 -0.52
N LEU A 53 -6.84 10.29 0.34
CA LEU A 53 -7.43 10.59 1.65
C LEU A 53 -6.40 10.75 2.77
N GLY A 54 -5.10 10.54 2.48
CA GLY A 54 -4.00 10.79 3.40
C GLY A 54 -3.36 9.54 4.02
N PHE A 55 -3.63 8.35 3.48
CA PHE A 55 -3.09 7.10 4.01
C PHE A 55 -1.71 6.84 3.40
N TRP A 56 -0.77 6.47 4.26
CA TRP A 56 0.53 5.93 3.85
C TRP A 56 0.45 4.41 3.67
N HIS A 57 1.47 3.81 3.08
CA HIS A 57 1.56 2.36 3.06
C HIS A 57 1.68 1.79 4.47
N THR A 58 1.07 0.64 4.69
CA THR A 58 1.07 -0.02 6.01
C THR A 58 2.48 -0.41 6.44
N HIS A 59 3.35 -0.79 5.50
CA HIS A 59 4.77 -1.05 5.76
C HIS A 59 5.59 0.21 6.02
N SER A 60 5.01 1.41 5.92
CA SER A 60 5.69 2.66 6.30
C SER A 60 5.33 3.10 7.72
N ARG A 61 4.51 2.35 8.47
CA ARG A 61 4.20 2.67 9.87
C ARG A 61 5.47 2.78 10.71
N TYR A 62 5.45 3.68 11.69
CA TYR A 62 6.56 3.89 12.62
C TYR A 62 6.90 2.63 13.45
N ASP A 63 5.90 1.79 13.72
CA ASP A 63 5.97 0.57 14.54
C ASP A 63 6.13 -0.72 13.71
N ARG A 64 6.28 -0.61 12.38
CA ARG A 64 6.29 -1.79 11.48
C ARG A 64 7.32 -2.85 11.87
N ASP A 65 8.46 -2.48 12.45
CA ASP A 65 9.58 -3.40 12.67
C ASP A 65 9.26 -4.42 13.78
N GLN A 66 8.17 -4.20 14.52
CA GLN A 66 7.58 -5.17 15.44
C GLN A 66 6.80 -6.29 14.72
N PHE A 67 6.42 -6.08 13.45
CA PHE A 67 5.51 -6.93 12.68
C PHE A 67 6.14 -7.48 11.40
N ILE A 68 7.07 -6.75 10.77
CA ILE A 68 7.78 -7.18 9.58
C ILE A 68 9.29 -6.96 9.71
N THR A 69 10.05 -7.65 8.87
CA THR A 69 11.48 -7.41 8.62
C THR A 69 11.61 -6.95 7.17
N VAL A 70 12.20 -5.78 6.94
CA VAL A 70 12.55 -5.31 5.59
C VAL A 70 13.97 -5.81 5.27
N LEU A 71 14.13 -6.48 4.14
CA LEU A 71 15.41 -6.97 3.62
C LEU A 71 15.91 -6.00 2.55
N GLU A 72 16.54 -4.91 3.01
CA GLU A 72 17.02 -3.81 2.16
C GLU A 72 17.95 -4.29 1.05
N GLU A 73 18.75 -5.32 1.30
CA GLU A 73 19.65 -5.94 0.32
C GLU A 73 18.94 -6.58 -0.87
N ASN A 74 17.65 -6.91 -0.74
CA ASN A 74 16.83 -7.49 -1.80
C ASN A 74 15.99 -6.45 -2.54
N ILE A 75 15.95 -5.20 -2.05
CA ILE A 75 15.20 -4.10 -2.66
C ILE A 75 16.04 -3.51 -3.79
N ASN A 76 15.41 -3.23 -4.93
CA ASN A 76 16.05 -2.47 -5.99
C ASN A 76 16.33 -1.04 -5.50
N ASP A 77 17.60 -0.60 -5.57
CA ASP A 77 18.09 0.71 -5.12
C ASP A 77 17.22 1.90 -5.57
N THR A 78 16.54 1.78 -6.71
CA THR A 78 15.63 2.82 -7.24
C THR A 78 14.42 3.07 -6.32
N PHE A 79 14.01 2.08 -5.52
CA PHE A 79 12.80 2.09 -4.70
C PHE A 79 13.09 2.05 -3.20
N ILE A 80 14.36 2.13 -2.77
CA ILE A 80 14.72 2.01 -1.35
C ILE A 80 14.02 3.07 -0.49
N ASP A 81 13.83 4.28 -1.03
CA ASP A 81 13.16 5.39 -0.35
C ASP A 81 11.67 5.12 -0.09
N GLU A 82 11.03 4.20 -0.83
CA GLU A 82 9.63 3.79 -0.60
C GLU A 82 9.47 2.91 0.65
N PHE A 83 10.58 2.38 1.18
CA PHE A 83 10.60 1.58 2.40
C PHE A 83 10.98 2.41 3.63
N LEU A 84 11.04 3.74 3.53
CA LEU A 84 11.26 4.59 4.69
C LEU A 84 10.06 4.56 5.64
N LYS A 85 10.33 4.59 6.95
CA LYS A 85 9.30 4.73 7.97
C LYS A 85 8.81 6.16 8.02
N GLN A 86 7.50 6.30 8.24
CA GLN A 86 6.89 7.52 8.75
C GLN A 86 7.21 7.68 10.23
N SER A 87 7.15 8.91 10.73
CA SER A 87 7.31 9.21 12.14
C SER A 87 5.96 9.23 12.86
N ASN A 88 5.97 9.24 14.19
CA ASN A 88 4.74 9.36 14.98
C ASN A 88 3.97 10.65 14.70
N GLU A 89 4.66 11.70 14.25
CA GLU A 89 4.07 12.99 13.91
C GLU A 89 3.39 12.98 12.54
N THR A 90 3.88 12.15 11.60
CA THR A 90 3.34 12.07 10.23
C THR A 90 2.41 10.89 10.01
N ASN A 91 2.40 9.92 10.92
CA ASN A 91 1.58 8.72 10.86
C ASN A 91 1.02 8.36 12.25
N ASN A 92 -0.31 8.40 12.38
CA ASN A 92 -1.03 7.98 13.58
C ASN A 92 -1.79 6.68 13.29
N ASN A 93 -1.57 5.66 14.13
CA ASN A 93 -2.21 4.36 13.99
C ASN A 93 -3.57 4.27 14.70
N TYR A 94 -4.01 5.32 15.40
CA TYR A 94 -5.28 5.39 16.13
C TYR A 94 -5.48 4.27 17.17
N GLY A 95 -4.37 3.71 17.69
CA GLY A 95 -4.40 2.56 18.60
C GLY A 95 -4.71 1.22 17.92
N LEU A 96 -4.81 1.19 16.58
CA LEU A 96 -5.02 -0.03 15.81
C LEU A 96 -3.72 -0.82 15.66
N THR A 97 -3.82 -2.14 15.82
CA THR A 97 -2.71 -3.07 15.57
C THR A 97 -2.31 -3.09 14.09
N TYR A 98 -1.21 -3.75 13.77
CA TYR A 98 -0.75 -3.89 12.39
C TYR A 98 -1.62 -4.88 11.62
N ASP A 99 -2.12 -4.47 10.46
CA ASP A 99 -2.91 -5.31 9.58
C ASP A 99 -2.09 -5.71 8.35
N TYR A 100 -1.61 -6.95 8.34
CA TYR A 100 -0.87 -7.54 7.23
C TYR A 100 -1.69 -7.58 5.93
N GLY A 101 -3.02 -7.64 6.02
CA GLY A 101 -3.95 -7.76 4.91
C GLY A 101 -4.57 -6.45 4.45
N SER A 102 -4.09 -5.32 4.98
CA SER A 102 -4.50 -3.98 4.54
C SER A 102 -4.27 -3.80 3.04
N VAL A 103 -5.23 -3.19 2.35
CA VAL A 103 -5.09 -2.83 0.93
C VAL A 103 -3.94 -1.84 0.70
N MET A 104 -3.50 -1.14 1.75
CA MET A 104 -2.37 -0.22 1.74
C MET A 104 -1.01 -0.91 2.00
N HIS A 105 -0.98 -2.23 2.24
CA HIS A 105 0.27 -2.95 2.48
C HIS A 105 0.89 -3.44 1.17
N TYR A 106 2.20 -3.23 0.98
CA TYR A 106 2.94 -3.83 -0.14
C TYR A 106 3.02 -5.36 -0.04
N GLY A 107 3.09 -6.05 -1.18
CA GLY A 107 3.35 -7.50 -1.21
C GLY A 107 4.75 -7.86 -0.69
N ALA A 108 4.93 -9.10 -0.24
CA ALA A 108 6.19 -9.59 0.35
C ALA A 108 7.43 -9.49 -0.58
N ARG A 109 7.21 -9.34 -1.88
CA ARG A 109 8.24 -9.21 -2.94
C ARG A 109 8.18 -7.87 -3.66
N ALA A 110 7.47 -6.88 -3.11
CA ALA A 110 7.37 -5.56 -3.74
C ALA A 110 8.77 -4.95 -3.91
N ALA A 111 9.02 -4.35 -5.07
CA ALA A 111 10.31 -3.74 -5.43
C ALA A 111 11.54 -4.67 -5.36
N ALA A 112 11.35 -5.99 -5.37
CA ALA A 112 12.45 -6.96 -5.32
C ALA A 112 13.28 -6.98 -6.61
N LEU A 113 14.58 -7.25 -6.47
CA LEU A 113 15.41 -7.74 -7.57
C LEU A 113 15.12 -9.24 -7.78
N GLY A 114 14.31 -9.57 -8.79
CA GLY A 114 13.94 -10.95 -9.11
C GLY A 114 12.77 -11.47 -8.27
N GLU A 115 12.88 -12.69 -7.74
CA GLU A 115 11.80 -13.37 -7.00
C GLU A 115 12.04 -13.42 -5.48
N ASN A 116 13.03 -12.68 -4.98
CA ASN A 116 13.37 -12.64 -3.56
C ASN A 116 12.30 -11.89 -2.74
N PHE A 117 12.21 -12.24 -1.47
CA PHE A 117 11.42 -11.47 -0.51
C PHE A 117 12.14 -10.18 -0.13
N THR A 118 11.41 -9.07 -0.14
CA THR A 118 11.85 -7.76 0.38
C THR A 118 11.26 -7.49 1.75
N MET A 119 10.14 -8.14 2.09
CA MET A 119 9.52 -8.07 3.40
C MET A 119 9.13 -9.46 3.88
N VAL A 120 9.48 -9.75 5.13
CA VAL A 120 9.12 -11.00 5.81
C VAL A 120 8.36 -10.67 7.09
N PRO A 121 7.10 -11.12 7.24
CA PRO A 121 6.37 -10.90 8.48
C PRO A 121 7.00 -11.71 9.62
N LYS A 122 6.93 -11.17 10.85
CA LYS A 122 7.42 -11.86 12.04
C LYS A 122 6.64 -13.13 12.33
N ASP A 123 5.34 -13.14 12.00
CA ASP A 123 4.55 -14.36 11.88
C ASP A 123 4.46 -14.76 10.41
N VAL A 124 5.17 -15.84 10.07
CA VAL A 124 5.34 -16.33 8.71
C VAL A 124 4.04 -16.77 8.04
N MET A 125 2.98 -17.05 8.81
CA MET A 125 1.67 -17.41 8.28
C MET A 125 1.03 -16.27 7.47
N TYR A 126 1.46 -15.02 7.70
CA TYR A 126 0.97 -13.85 6.98
C TYR A 126 1.74 -13.52 5.71
N THR A 127 2.72 -14.33 5.30
CA THR A 127 3.57 -14.02 4.12
C THR A 127 2.74 -13.78 2.85
N GLU A 128 1.74 -14.64 2.60
CA GLU A 128 0.83 -14.52 1.45
C GLU A 128 -0.35 -13.57 1.70
N THR A 129 -0.46 -13.02 2.92
CA THR A 129 -1.46 -12.00 3.26
C THR A 129 -0.98 -10.60 2.86
N LEU A 130 0.33 -10.36 2.84
CA LEU A 130 0.92 -9.10 2.41
C LEU A 130 0.55 -8.78 0.95
N GLY A 131 0.10 -7.56 0.68
CA GLY A 131 -0.33 -7.17 -0.68
C GLY A 131 -1.73 -7.65 -1.04
N SER A 132 -2.57 -7.93 -0.05
CA SER A 132 -3.99 -8.26 -0.22
C SER A 132 -4.69 -7.23 -1.13
N PRO A 133 -5.47 -7.68 -2.14
CA PRO A 133 -6.24 -6.78 -3.00
C PRO A 133 -7.59 -6.37 -2.38
N PHE A 134 -7.87 -6.78 -1.15
CA PHE A 134 -9.14 -6.55 -0.47
C PHE A 134 -9.02 -5.40 0.53
N ILE A 135 -10.03 -4.54 0.56
CA ILE A 135 -10.17 -3.50 1.59
C ILE A 135 -10.41 -4.20 2.93
N ALA A 136 -9.47 -4.08 3.85
CA ALA A 136 -9.56 -4.71 5.15
C ALA A 136 -10.48 -3.91 6.08
N PHE A 137 -10.97 -4.57 7.14
CA PHE A 137 -11.76 -3.89 8.15
C PHE A 137 -10.99 -2.73 8.81
N TYR A 138 -9.68 -2.89 9.02
CA TYR A 138 -8.86 -1.84 9.62
C TYR A 138 -8.66 -0.63 8.68
N ASP A 139 -8.66 -0.83 7.36
CA ASP A 139 -8.60 0.28 6.40
C ASP A 139 -9.83 1.20 6.57
N LEU A 140 -11.02 0.60 6.66
CA LEU A 140 -12.28 1.32 6.87
C LEU A 140 -12.35 1.95 8.27
N LEU A 141 -11.95 1.21 9.30
CA LEU A 141 -11.98 1.68 10.68
C LEU A 141 -11.03 2.86 10.87
N MET A 142 -9.80 2.76 10.37
CA MET A 142 -8.83 3.84 10.44
C MET A 142 -9.32 5.07 9.68
N MET A 143 -9.98 4.90 8.53
CA MET A 143 -10.58 6.00 7.77
C MET A 143 -11.69 6.69 8.56
N ASN A 144 -12.58 5.91 9.18
CA ASN A 144 -13.61 6.45 10.04
C ASN A 144 -13.04 7.18 11.25
N MET A 145 -11.97 6.68 11.87
CA MET A 145 -11.30 7.35 12.98
C MET A 145 -10.60 8.65 12.53
N TYR A 146 -9.98 8.64 11.35
CA TYR A 146 -9.32 9.82 10.78
C TYR A 146 -10.30 10.96 10.47
N TYR A 147 -11.47 10.63 9.93
CA TYR A 147 -12.51 11.60 9.55
C TYR A 147 -13.61 11.80 10.62
N ASN A 148 -13.43 11.25 11.83
CA ASN A 148 -14.40 11.30 12.93
C ASN A 148 -15.80 10.75 12.57
N CYS A 149 -15.85 9.69 11.76
CA CYS A 149 -17.06 8.97 11.35
C CYS A 149 -17.32 7.72 12.21
N THR A 150 -17.22 7.83 13.54
CA THR A 150 -17.42 6.70 14.49
C THR A 150 -18.76 6.74 15.22
N GLY A 151 -19.64 7.68 14.87
CA GLY A 151 -20.94 7.84 15.52
C GLY A 151 -21.94 6.74 15.18
N THR A 152 -22.82 6.45 16.14
CA THR A 152 -24.07 5.72 15.91
C THR A 152 -25.13 6.72 15.47
N HIS A 153 -25.61 6.62 14.23
CA HIS A 153 -26.79 7.33 13.77
C HIS A 153 -28.07 6.67 14.28
#